data_AF-A0A7V8IY64-F1
#
_entry.id   AF-A0A7V8IY64-F1
#
_cell.length_a   1.000
_cell.length_b   1.000
_cell.length_c   1.000
_cell.angle_alpha   90.00
_cell.angle_beta   90.00
_cell.angle_gamma   90.00
#
_symmetry.space_group_name_H-M   'P 1'
#
loop_
_entity.id
_entity.type
_entity.pdbx_description
1 polymer ?
#
loop_
_entity_poly.entity_id
_entity_poly.type
_entity_poly.pdbx_seq_one_letter_code
_entity_poly.pdbx_strand_id
1 'polypeptide(L)'
;MNKLNTKAELRVRVAEMAFPAPDMEARFRERFASRITADGEVLLTSHTGRSQAQNLDDCLERLAALCRAALIAPKVRRPTRPTRASKERRHEAKRHRAEKRRQKGLDL
;
A
#
# COMPACT_ATOMS: atom_id res chain seq x y z
N MET A 1 13.75 19.12 34.63
CA MET A 1 14.04 17.69 34.39
C MET A 1 15.12 17.63 33.32
N ASN A 2 16.35 17.27 33.67
CA ASN A 2 17.47 17.26 32.72
C ASN A 2 17.30 16.08 31.75
N LYS A 3 17.36 16.36 30.45
CA LYS A 3 17.23 15.38 29.36
C LYS A 3 18.44 14.44 29.44
N LEU A 4 18.27 13.24 30.00
CA LEU A 4 19.27 12.18 29.87
C LEU A 4 19.36 11.81 28.39
N ASN A 5 20.59 11.68 27.86
CA ASN A 5 20.88 11.25 26.49
C ASN A 5 20.53 9.77 26.29
N THR A 6 19.25 9.40 26.40
CA THR A 6 18.77 8.03 26.21
C THR A 6 18.23 7.79 24.81
N LYS A 7 18.09 8.83 23.97
CA LYS A 7 17.58 8.69 22.58
C LYS A 7 18.42 7.67 21.82
N ALA A 8 17.76 6.72 21.17
CA ALA A 8 18.36 5.79 20.22
C ALA A 8 17.91 6.12 18.79
N GLU A 9 18.79 5.86 17.84
CA GLU A 9 18.56 6.03 16.41
C GLU A 9 19.06 4.79 15.67
N LEU A 10 18.25 4.29 14.75
CA LEU A 10 18.51 3.13 13.93
C LEU A 10 18.39 3.55 12.46
N ARG A 11 19.48 3.38 11.71
CA ARG A 11 19.56 3.65 10.27
C ARG A 11 19.87 2.34 9.56
N VAL A 12 19.02 1.93 8.63
CA VAL A 12 19.19 0.69 7.88
C VAL A 12 19.00 0.95 6.40
N ARG A 13 19.99 0.56 5.57
CA ARG A 13 19.85 0.58 4.12
C ARG A 13 18.89 -0.52 3.69
N VAL A 14 17.86 -0.17 2.94
CA VAL A 14 16.87 -1.14 2.45
C VAL A 14 17.55 -2.22 1.60
N ALA A 15 18.53 -1.84 0.76
CA ALA A 15 19.26 -2.78 -0.09
C ALA A 15 20.13 -3.80 0.68
N GLU A 16 20.45 -3.55 1.95
CA GLU A 16 21.25 -4.46 2.80
C GLU A 16 20.36 -5.38 3.65
N MET A 17 19.03 -5.17 3.63
CA MET A 17 18.11 -6.03 4.36
C MET A 17 17.98 -7.39 3.68
N ALA A 18 18.00 -8.45 4.48
CA ALA A 18 17.76 -9.81 4.01
C ALA A 18 16.26 -10.03 3.74
N PHE A 19 15.81 -9.74 2.52
CA PHE A 19 14.44 -10.03 2.10
C PHE A 19 14.32 -11.49 1.63
N PRO A 20 13.44 -12.31 2.23
CA PRO A 20 13.30 -13.72 1.86
C PRO A 20 12.63 -13.95 0.49
N ALA A 21 11.91 -12.96 -0.04
CA ALA A 21 11.24 -13.06 -1.34
C ALA A 21 11.75 -11.96 -2.30
N PRO A 22 11.96 -12.27 -3.59
CA PRO A 22 12.58 -11.34 -4.55
C PRO A 22 11.78 -10.04 -4.71
N ASP A 23 10.45 -10.11 -4.70
CA ASP A 23 9.58 -8.94 -4.86
C ASP A 23 9.36 -8.16 -3.55
N MET A 24 9.84 -8.67 -2.40
CA MET A 24 9.56 -8.07 -1.10
C MET A 24 10.28 -6.73 -0.94
N GLU A 25 11.50 -6.59 -1.46
CA GLU A 25 12.21 -5.31 -1.44
C GLU A 25 11.43 -4.24 -2.19
N ALA A 26 10.99 -4.55 -3.41
CA ALA A 26 10.20 -3.63 -4.23
C ALA A 26 8.90 -3.22 -3.52
N ARG A 27 8.17 -4.19 -2.95
CA ARG A 27 6.96 -3.91 -2.16
C ARG A 27 7.24 -3.07 -0.92
N PHE A 28 8.35 -3.33 -0.21
CA PHE A 28 8.75 -2.56 0.95
C PHE A 28 9.00 -1.10 0.54
N ARG A 29 9.78 -0.89 -0.53
CA ARG A 29 10.09 0.43 -1.08
C ARG A 29 8.83 1.18 -1.51
N GLU A 30 7.91 0.52 -2.21
CA GLU A 30 6.66 1.12 -2.65
C GLU A 30 5.75 1.49 -1.47
N ARG A 31 5.55 0.55 -0.53
CA ARG A 31 4.64 0.73 0.60
C ARG A 31 5.15 1.75 1.62
N PHE A 32 6.46 1.84 1.80
CA PHE A 32 7.11 2.69 2.79
C PHE A 32 7.97 3.80 2.15
N ALA A 33 7.69 4.19 0.91
CA ALA A 33 8.44 5.23 0.20
C ALA A 33 8.59 6.53 1.01
N SER A 34 7.55 6.93 1.75
CA SER A 34 7.56 8.11 2.62
C SER A 34 8.46 8.01 3.85
N ARG A 35 8.93 6.80 4.18
CA ARG A 35 9.83 6.52 5.31
C ARG A 35 11.26 6.26 4.86
N ILE A 36 11.52 6.27 3.55
CA ILE A 36 12.83 5.99 2.96
C ILE A 36 13.46 7.31 2.53
N THR A 37 14.71 7.53 2.93
CA THR A 37 15.49 8.71 2.53
C THR A 37 15.89 8.64 1.05
N ALA A 38 16.38 9.75 0.50
CA ALA A 38 16.95 9.77 -0.86
C ALA A 38 18.10 8.76 -1.03
N ASP A 39 18.84 8.49 0.04
CA ASP A 39 19.94 7.52 0.09
C ASP A 39 19.45 6.05 0.20
N GLY A 40 18.13 5.82 0.27
CA GLY A 40 17.55 4.47 0.35
C GLY A 40 17.55 3.86 1.75
N GLU A 41 17.53 4.69 2.79
CA GLU A 41 17.57 4.23 4.18
C GLU A 41 16.29 4.50 4.94
N VAL A 42 15.98 3.60 5.87
CA VAL A 42 14.92 3.81 6.86
C VAL A 42 15.56 4.35 8.13
N LEU A 43 15.10 5.51 8.58
CA LEU A 43 15.51 6.13 9.83
C LEU A 43 14.43 5.95 10.91
N LEU A 44 14.76 5.26 11.99
CA LEU A 44 13.88 5.05 13.14
C LEU A 44 14.53 5.66 14.38
N THR A 45 13.77 6.43 15.15
CA THR A 45 14.23 7.01 16.42
C THR A 45 13.27 6.67 17.55
N SER A 46 13.82 6.40 18.73
CA SER A 46 13.05 6.23 19.96
C SER A 46 13.68 6.95 21.14
N HIS A 47 12.82 7.43 22.03
CA HIS A 47 13.17 8.16 23.26
C HIS A 47 12.11 7.97 24.36
N THR A 48 11.29 6.93 24.24
CA THR A 48 10.16 6.65 25.16
C THR A 48 10.61 5.88 26.40
N GLY A 49 11.67 5.08 26.28
CA GLY A 49 12.27 4.29 27.35
C GLY A 49 13.18 5.09 28.26
N ARG A 50 13.46 4.52 29.43
CA ARG A 50 14.33 5.10 30.46
C ARG A 50 15.82 4.83 30.22
N SER A 51 16.15 3.94 29.28
CA SER A 51 17.53 3.62 28.89
C SER A 51 17.69 3.58 27.36
N GLN A 52 18.92 3.74 26.90
CA GLN A 52 19.25 3.62 25.48
C GLN A 52 18.96 2.21 24.93
N ALA A 53 19.19 1.17 25.73
CA ALA A 53 18.88 -0.22 25.35
C ALA A 53 17.39 -0.41 25.06
N GLN A 54 16.52 0.08 25.96
CA GLN A 54 15.06 0.03 25.74
C GLN A 54 14.64 0.79 24.48
N ASN A 55 15.28 1.93 24.20
CA ASN A 55 14.99 2.70 22.99
C ASN A 55 15.51 2.01 21.72
N LEU A 56 16.63 1.29 21.80
CA LEU A 56 17.14 0.47 20.69
C LEU A 56 16.19 -0.70 20.39
N ASP A 57 15.73 -1.40 21.44
CA ASP A 57 14.77 -2.50 21.31
C ASP A 57 13.46 -2.03 20.67
N ASP A 58 12.95 -0.85 21.05
CA ASP A 58 11.77 -0.24 20.41
C ASP A 58 12.01 0.10 18.94
N CYS A 59 13.19 0.62 18.57
CA CYS A 59 13.55 0.83 17.17
C CYS A 59 13.59 -0.49 16.38
N LEU A 60 14.13 -1.56 16.96
CA LEU A 60 14.19 -2.89 16.34
C LEU A 60 12.79 -3.49 16.17
N GLU A 61 11.92 -3.38 17.18
CA GLU A 61 10.55 -3.89 17.10
C GLU A 61 9.74 -3.16 16.03
N ARG A 62 9.92 -1.85 15.90
CA ARG A 62 9.32 -1.04 14.83
C ARG A 62 9.81 -1.46 13.46
N LEU A 63 11.12 -1.72 13.30
CA LEU A 63 11.67 -2.23 12.05
C LEU A 63 11.06 -3.59 11.71
N ALA A 64 11.00 -4.50 12.67
CA ALA A 64 10.40 -5.82 12.49
C ALA A 64 8.92 -5.72 12.08
N ALA A 65 8.16 -4.79 12.67
CA ALA A 65 6.78 -4.53 12.29
C ALA A 65 6.63 -4.05 10.84
N LEU A 66 7.51 -3.17 10.36
CA LEU A 66 7.54 -2.74 8.96
C LEU A 66 7.85 -3.91 8.01
N CYS A 67 8.84 -4.73 8.36
CA CYS A 67 9.17 -5.93 7.58
C CYS A 67 8.01 -6.92 7.53
N ARG A 68 7.34 -7.19 8.67
CA ARG A 68 6.15 -8.05 8.73
C ARG A 68 5.01 -7.54 7.87
N ALA A 69 4.79 -6.22 7.85
CA ALA A 69 3.80 -5.62 6.97
C ALA A 69 4.15 -5.82 5.49
N ALA A 70 5.43 -5.72 5.10
CA ALA A 70 5.87 -5.94 3.71
C ALA A 70 5.81 -7.41 3.25
N LEU A 71 5.79 -8.37 4.17
CA LEU A 71 5.61 -9.80 3.84
C LEU A 71 4.26 -10.09 3.19
N ILE A 72 3.21 -9.34 3.54
CA ILE A 72 1.86 -9.57 3.04
C ILE A 72 1.75 -9.01 1.62
N ALA A 73 1.83 -9.91 0.63
CA ALA A 73 1.59 -9.54 -0.76
C ALA A 73 0.13 -9.08 -0.97
N PRO A 74 -0.11 -7.98 -1.69
CA PRO A 74 -1.47 -7.57 -2.00
C PRO A 74 -2.16 -8.63 -2.86
N LYS A 75 -3.39 -9.01 -2.47
CA LYS A 75 -4.19 -9.96 -3.23
C LYS A 75 -4.48 -9.38 -4.62
N VAL A 76 -4.05 -10.09 -5.66
CA VAL A 76 -4.33 -9.69 -7.05
C VAL A 76 -5.83 -9.59 -7.26
N ARG A 77 -6.33 -8.37 -7.55
CA ARG A 77 -7.73 -8.15 -7.90
C ARG A 77 -7.94 -8.63 -9.34
N ARG A 78 -8.67 -9.73 -9.50
CA ARG A 78 -9.13 -10.18 -10.81
C ARG A 78 -10.37 -9.35 -11.20
N PRO A 79 -10.37 -8.63 -12.33
CA PRO A 79 -11.53 -7.85 -12.75
C PRO A 79 -12.73 -8.77 -12.94
N THR A 80 -13.89 -8.37 -12.40
CA THR A 80 -15.13 -9.10 -12.60
C THR A 80 -15.67 -8.81 -14.00
N ARG A 81 -16.21 -9.84 -14.67
CA ARG A 81 -16.93 -9.65 -15.93
C ARG A 81 -18.26 -8.95 -15.64
N PRO A 82 -18.80 -8.10 -16.54
CA PRO A 82 -20.15 -7.56 -16.39
C PRO A 82 -21.18 -8.67 -16.18
N THR A 83 -22.10 -8.46 -15.24
CA THR A 83 -23.14 -9.44 -14.93
C THR A 83 -24.09 -9.65 -16.10
N ARG A 84 -24.76 -10.82 -16.16
CA ARG A 84 -25.73 -11.12 -17.22
C ARG A 84 -26.84 -10.06 -17.28
N ALA A 85 -27.39 -9.70 -16.12
CA ALA A 85 -28.40 -8.65 -15.98
C ALA A 85 -27.91 -7.26 -16.43
N SER A 86 -26.62 -6.93 -16.26
CA SER A 86 -26.05 -5.69 -16.80
C SER A 86 -26.00 -5.71 -18.33
N LYS A 87 -25.67 -6.87 -18.93
CA LYS A 87 -25.70 -7.04 -20.39
C LYS A 87 -27.13 -6.95 -20.92
N GLU A 88 -28.08 -7.65 -20.30
CA GLU A 88 -29.51 -7.64 -20.68
C GLU A 88 -30.08 -6.22 -20.66
N ARG A 89 -29.94 -5.49 -19.55
CA ARG A 89 -30.38 -4.08 -19.45
C ARG A 89 -29.74 -3.18 -20.51
N ARG A 90 -28.46 -3.39 -20.84
CA ARG A 90 -27.79 -2.66 -21.93
C ARG A 90 -28.45 -2.94 -23.29
N HIS A 91 -28.79 -4.20 -23.57
CA HIS A 91 -29.47 -4.59 -24.81
C HIS A 91 -30.89 -4.00 -24.88
N GLU A 92 -31.65 -4.07 -23.80
CA GLU A 92 -32.98 -3.47 -23.70
C GLU A 92 -32.94 -1.95 -23.88
N ALA A 93 -32.04 -1.25 -23.17
CA ALA A 93 -31.85 0.18 -23.35
C ALA A 93 -31.42 0.55 -24.77
N LYS A 94 -30.64 -0.30 -25.44
CA LYS A 94 -30.33 -0.13 -26.88
C LYS A 94 -31.59 -0.26 -27.75
N ARG A 95 -32.44 -1.26 -27.50
CA ARG A 95 -33.70 -1.47 -28.23
C ARG A 95 -34.67 -0.30 -28.04
N HIS A 96 -34.93 0.10 -26.80
CA HIS A 96 -35.81 1.24 -26.50
C HIS A 96 -35.34 2.55 -27.15
N ARG A 97 -34.02 2.82 -27.18
CA ARG A 97 -33.49 4.00 -27.88
C ARG A 97 -33.71 3.93 -29.37
N ALA A 98 -33.54 2.76 -29.99
CA ALA A 98 -33.77 2.57 -31.41
C ALA A 98 -35.26 2.77 -31.78
N GLU A 99 -36.16 2.23 -30.96
CA GLU A 99 -37.61 2.39 -31.11
C GLU A 99 -38.05 3.85 -30.96
N LYS A 100 -37.61 4.53 -29.89
CA LYS A 100 -37.88 5.96 -29.67
C LYS A 100 -37.34 6.83 -30.83
N ARG A 101 -36.19 6.48 -31.40
CA ARG A 101 -35.64 7.18 -32.57
C ARG A 101 -36.49 6.94 -33.83
N ARG A 102 -36.94 5.70 -34.06
CA ARG A 102 -37.80 5.35 -35.19
C ARG A 102 -39.12 6.12 -35.14
N GLN A 103 -39.77 6.15 -33.97
CA GLN A 103 -41.06 6.83 -33.80
C GLN A 103 -40.95 8.33 -34.07
N LYS A 104 -39.89 8.99 -33.56
CA LYS A 104 -39.61 10.40 -33.85
C LYS A 104 -39.33 10.72 -35.34
N GLY A 105 -38.85 9.75 -36.12
CA GLY A 105 -38.62 9.92 -37.55
C GLY A 105 -39.85 9.66 -38.41
N LEU A 106 -40.92 9.11 -37.84
CA LEU A 106 -42.23 8.91 -38.48
C LEU A 106 -43.18 10.09 -38.25
N ASP A 107 -42.87 10.98 -37.32
CA ASP A 107 -43.65 12.19 -36.98
C ASP A 107 -43.19 13.45 -37.77
N LEU A 108 -42.54 13.27 -38.93
CA LEU A 108 -42.13 14.31 -39.91
C LEU A 108 -42.65 13.93 -41.30
#